data_AF-A0A6L8NHS7-F1
#
_entry.id   AF-A0A6L8NHS7-F1
#
_cell.length_a   1.000
_cell.length_b   1.000
_cell.length_c   1.000
_cell.angle_alpha   90.00
_cell.angle_beta   90.00
_cell.angle_gamma   90.00
#
_symmetry.space_group_name_H-M   'P 1'
#
loop_
_entity.id
_entity.type
_entity.pdbx_description
1 polymer ?
#
loop_
_entity_poly.entity_id
_entity_poly.type
_entity_poly.pdbx_seq_one_letter_code
_entity_poly.pdbx_strand_id
1 'polypeptide(L)'
;MRAGGDEELAALLRARPDLLNPVPGDLTQLATRAGTRASVVRALERLDRFALQTAEALAVAPDPAPYESLLTLLTGDNGGDDSSGSV
;
A
#
# COMPACT_ATOMS: atom_id res chain seq x y z
N MET A 1 10.64 -8.86 15.44
CA MET A 1 9.63 -8.52 14.42
C MET A 1 8.65 -9.68 14.38
N ARG A 2 7.44 -9.52 14.93
CA ARG A 2 6.42 -10.56 14.78
C ARG A 2 5.93 -10.43 13.35
N ALA A 3 6.41 -11.32 12.48
CA ALA A 3 5.80 -11.54 11.19
C ALA A 3 4.30 -11.73 11.46
N GLY A 4 3.47 -10.94 10.78
CA GLY A 4 2.12 -11.39 10.49
C GLY A 4 2.18 -12.88 10.14
N GLY A 5 1.39 -13.70 10.82
CA GLY A 5 1.59 -15.16 10.90
C GLY A 5 1.79 -15.81 9.52
N ASP A 6 2.37 -17.00 9.46
CA ASP A 6 2.73 -17.67 8.19
C ASP A 6 1.62 -17.66 7.12
N GLU A 7 0.36 -17.54 7.52
CA GLU A 7 -0.80 -17.30 6.67
C GLU A 7 -0.74 -15.98 5.87
N GLU A 8 -0.39 -14.86 6.51
CA GLU A 8 -0.17 -13.54 5.90
C GLU A 8 1.03 -13.56 4.96
N LEU A 9 2.12 -14.24 5.36
CA LEU A 9 3.27 -14.46 4.50
C LEU A 9 2.87 -15.29 3.27
N ALA A 10 2.13 -16.38 3.45
CA ALA A 10 1.65 -17.20 2.35
C ALA A 10 0.70 -16.41 1.43
N ALA A 11 -0.17 -15.56 1.99
CA ALA A 11 -1.02 -14.66 1.22
C ALA A 11 -0.19 -13.67 0.38
N LEU A 12 0.83 -13.06 0.97
CA LEU A 12 1.77 -12.20 0.26
C LEU A 12 2.47 -12.94 -0.88
N LEU A 13 3.00 -14.14 -0.64
CA LEU A 13 3.70 -14.93 -1.67
C LEU A 13 2.77 -15.35 -2.81
N ARG A 14 1.51 -15.68 -2.52
CA ARG A 14 0.51 -15.96 -3.57
C ARG A 14 0.17 -14.72 -4.40
N ALA A 15 0.13 -13.55 -3.76
CA ALA A 15 -0.12 -12.29 -4.44
C ALA A 15 1.09 -11.80 -5.28
N ARG A 16 2.31 -12.14 -4.85
CA ARG A 16 3.61 -11.71 -5.39
C ARG A 16 4.51 -12.91 -5.79
N PRO A 17 4.12 -13.74 -6.77
CA PRO A 17 4.92 -14.89 -7.20
C PRO A 17 6.31 -14.50 -7.72
N ASP A 18 6.47 -13.28 -8.21
CA ASP A 18 7.73 -12.66 -8.63
C ASP A 18 8.78 -12.53 -7.51
N LEU A 19 8.40 -12.60 -6.23
CA LEU A 19 9.36 -12.67 -5.12
C LEU A 19 10.10 -14.01 -5.06
N LEU A 20 9.52 -15.06 -5.63
CA LEU A 20 10.05 -16.42 -5.61
C LEU A 20 10.93 -16.73 -6.82
N ASN A 21 11.18 -15.76 -7.72
CA ASN A 21 11.98 -15.99 -8.91
C ASN A 21 13.27 -15.13 -8.95
N PRO A 22 14.47 -15.72 -8.76
CA PRO A 22 14.75 -17.12 -8.38
C PRO A 22 14.47 -17.38 -6.89
N VAL A 23 14.20 -18.61 -6.48
CA VAL A 23 13.77 -18.93 -5.09
C VAL A 23 14.81 -18.42 -4.08
N PRO A 24 14.44 -17.52 -3.15
CA PRO A 24 15.37 -17.01 -2.15
C PRO A 24 15.71 -18.10 -1.13
N GLY A 25 16.98 -18.14 -0.69
CA GLY A 25 17.46 -19.15 0.25
C GLY A 25 17.05 -18.90 1.71
N ASP A 26 16.63 -17.68 2.03
CA ASP A 26 16.24 -17.26 3.38
C ASP A 26 15.29 -16.04 3.35
N LEU A 27 14.75 -15.71 4.52
CA LEU A 27 13.85 -14.56 4.71
C LEU A 27 14.54 -13.20 4.51
N THR A 28 15.85 -13.10 4.73
CA THR A 28 16.60 -11.85 4.55
C THR A 28 16.73 -11.50 3.07
N GLN A 29 17.02 -12.49 2.23
CA GLN A 29 17.02 -12.35 0.78
C GLN A 29 15.64 -12.01 0.24
N LEU A 30 14.60 -12.63 0.81
CA LEU A 30 13.22 -12.32 0.46
C LEU A 30 12.86 -10.87 0.80
N ALA A 31 13.18 -10.41 2.01
CA ALA A 31 12.95 -9.03 2.43
C ALA A 31 13.72 -8.02 1.55
N THR A 32 14.99 -8.32 1.27
CA THR A 32 15.83 -7.50 0.39
C THR A 32 15.21 -7.39 -1.00
N ARG A 33 14.75 -8.51 -1.57
CA ARG A 33 14.10 -8.53 -2.89
C ARG A 33 12.77 -7.79 -2.88
N ALA A 34 11.97 -7.96 -1.84
CA ALA A 34 10.69 -7.28 -1.69
C ALA A 34 10.82 -5.76 -1.67
N GLY A 35 11.94 -5.24 -1.15
CA GLY A 35 12.28 -3.81 -1.15
C GLY A 35 12.89 -3.30 -2.46
N THR A 36 13.18 -4.16 -3.44
CA THR A 36 13.76 -3.69 -4.72
C THR A 36 12.75 -2.94 -5.57
N ARG A 37 13.20 -1.89 -6.26
CA ARG A 37 12.38 -1.11 -7.19
C ARG A 37 11.66 -1.97 -8.22
N ALA A 38 12.34 -2.97 -8.80
CA ALA A 38 11.75 -3.86 -9.79
C ALA A 38 10.56 -4.65 -9.21
N SER A 39 10.67 -5.14 -7.97
CA SER A 39 9.57 -5.85 -7.31
C SER A 39 8.41 -4.92 -6.94
N VAL A 40 8.71 -3.69 -6.49
CA VAL A 40 7.69 -2.68 -6.18
C VAL A 40 6.92 -2.28 -7.43
N VAL A 41 7.60 -2.01 -8.55
CA VAL A 41 6.95 -1.64 -9.81
C VAL A 41 6.00 -2.75 -10.27
N ARG A 42 6.44 -4.02 -10.25
CA ARG A 42 5.57 -5.16 -10.59
C ARG A 42 4.38 -5.30 -9.66
N ALA A 43 4.53 -4.97 -8.38
CA ALA A 43 3.42 -4.97 -7.44
C ALA A 43 2.41 -3.87 -7.77
N LEU A 44 2.87 -2.65 -8.07
CA LEU A 44 2.02 -1.53 -8.45
C LEU A 44 1.30 -1.78 -9.78
N GLU A 45 1.96 -2.43 -10.75
CA GLU A 45 1.34 -2.84 -12.02
C GLU A 45 0.15 -3.80 -11.86
N ARG A 46 0.08 -4.54 -10.74
CA ARG A 46 -1.02 -5.48 -10.44
C ARG A 46 -2.20 -4.81 -9.74
N LEU A 47 -2.05 -3.57 -9.27
CA LEU A 47 -3.12 -2.83 -8.62
C LEU A 47 -4.06 -2.25 -9.67
N ASP A 48 -5.36 -2.32 -9.40
CA ASP A 48 -6.31 -1.49 -10.14
C ASP A 48 -6.14 0.00 -9.77
N ARG A 49 -6.84 0.87 -10.48
CA ARG A 49 -6.72 2.31 -10.29
C ARG A 49 -7.07 2.76 -8.87
N PHE A 50 -8.08 2.13 -8.25
CA PHE A 50 -8.52 2.49 -6.91
C PHE A 50 -7.51 2.03 -5.85
N ALA A 51 -6.97 0.82 -6.00
CA ALA A 51 -5.93 0.29 -5.15
C ALA A 51 -4.63 1.09 -5.26
N LEU A 52 -4.27 1.56 -6.46
CA LEU A 52 -3.12 2.44 -6.65
C LEU A 52 -3.32 3.80 -5.95
N GLN A 53 -4.48 4.43 -6.13
CA GLN A 53 -4.83 5.69 -5.45
C GLN A 53 -4.79 5.53 -3.92
N THR A 54 -5.27 4.40 -3.41
CA THR A 54 -5.20 4.07 -1.97
C THR A 54 -3.76 3.94 -1.48
N ALA A 55 -2.89 3.29 -2.27
CA ALA A 55 -1.47 3.17 -1.94
C ALA A 55 -0.75 4.53 -1.93
N GLU A 56 -1.09 5.44 -2.85
CA GLU A 56 -0.57 6.80 -2.88
C GLU A 56 -1.03 7.62 -1.66
N ALA A 57 -2.31 7.53 -1.29
CA ALA A 57 -2.84 8.17 -0.09
C ALA A 57 -2.17 7.65 1.19
N LEU A 58 -1.95 6.33 1.30
CA LEU A 58 -1.20 5.72 2.41
C LEU A 58 0.25 6.21 2.47
N ALA A 59 0.90 6.44 1.33
CA ALA A 59 2.29 6.90 1.28
C ALA A 59 2.49 8.33 1.81
N VAL A 60 1.44 9.16 1.81
CA VAL A 60 1.48 10.54 2.32
C VAL A 60 0.77 10.70 3.67
N ALA A 61 0.05 9.68 4.14
CA ALA A 61 -0.64 9.69 5.42
C ALA A 61 0.34 9.67 6.61
N PRO A 62 -0.06 10.23 7.77
CA PRO A 62 0.70 10.06 9.01
C PRO A 62 0.79 8.59 9.42
N ASP A 63 1.80 8.20 10.18
CA ASP A 63 1.97 6.85 10.73
C ASP A 63 1.72 6.84 12.25
N PRO A 64 0.71 6.10 12.77
CA PRO A 64 -0.21 5.23 12.04
C PRO A 64 -1.23 6.04 11.21
N ALA A 65 -1.67 5.47 10.08
CA ALA A 65 -2.63 6.09 9.18
C ALA A 65 -4.07 5.72 9.61
N PRO A 66 -4.79 6.56 10.39
CA PRO A 66 -6.16 6.25 10.75
C PRO A 66 -7.07 6.32 9.52
N TYR A 67 -8.14 5.53 9.54
CA TYR A 67 -9.08 5.44 8.43
C TYR A 67 -9.64 6.81 8.02
N GLU A 68 -9.96 7.67 8.98
CA GLU A 68 -10.46 9.02 8.72
C GLU A 68 -9.47 9.87 7.91
N SER A 69 -8.18 9.85 8.25
CA SER A 69 -7.16 10.58 7.49
C SER A 69 -7.02 10.04 6.06
N LEU A 70 -7.10 8.71 5.88
CA LEU A 70 -7.09 8.11 4.55
C LEU A 70 -8.34 8.46 3.75
N LEU A 71 -9.50 8.47 4.40
CA LEU A 71 -10.77 8.83 3.79
C LEU A 71 -10.72 10.27 3.28
N THR A 72 -10.28 11.23 4.11
CA THR A 72 -10.08 12.62 3.69
C THR A 72 -9.11 12.76 2.52
N LEU A 73 -8.00 12.00 2.51
CA LEU A 73 -7.03 12.02 1.41
C LEU A 73 -7.61 11.45 0.10
N LEU A 74 -8.48 10.45 0.18
CA LEU A 74 -9.07 9.79 -1.00
C LEU A 74 -10.27 10.55 -1.57
N THR A 75 -11.11 11.12 -0.71
CA THR A 75 -12.31 11.85 -1.12
C THR A 75 -12.03 13.33 -1.38
N GLY A 76 -10.89 13.83 -0.92
CA GLY A 76 -10.65 15.26 -0.75
C GLY A 76 -11.35 15.78 0.51
N ASP A 77 -10.91 16.95 0.97
CA ASP A 77 -11.75 17.76 1.84
C ASP A 77 -12.94 18.18 0.98
N ASN A 78 -14.09 17.52 1.17
CA ASN A 78 -15.38 18.12 0.83
C ASN A 78 -15.56 19.27 1.82
N GLY A 79 -14.70 20.28 1.75
CA GLY A 79 -14.84 21.50 2.49
C GLY A 79 -16.28 21.90 2.28
N GLY A 80 -17.02 21.97 3.39
CA GLY A 80 -18.37 22.50 3.36
C GLY A 80 -18.28 23.79 2.57
N ASP A 81 -18.78 23.75 1.34
CA ASP A 81 -18.93 24.90 0.48
C ASP A 81 -20.10 25.70 1.08
N ASP A 82 -19.92 26.21 2.30
CA ASP A 82 -20.65 27.35 2.85
C ASP A 82 -20.10 28.63 2.17
N SER A 83 -19.91 28.56 0.85
CA SER A 83 -19.80 29.69 -0.06
C SER A 83 -21.21 30.14 -0.47
N SER A 84 -22.06 30.49 0.49
CA SER A 84 -23.33 31.19 0.28
C SER A 84 -23.81 31.72 1.63
N GLY A 85 -23.85 33.01 1.96
CA GLY A 85 -23.59 34.23 1.23
C GLY A 85 -23.77 35.40 2.21
N SER A 86 -23.06 36.48 1.92
CA SER A 86 -23.23 37.80 2.53
C SER A 86 -24.70 38.26 2.53
N VAL A 87 -25.18 38.81 3.66
CA VAL A 87 -25.67 40.20 3.91
C VAL A 87 -26.35 40.23 5.28
#